data_AF-A0A3D5P2T2-F1
#
_entry.id   AF-A0A3D5P2T2-F1
#
_cell.length_a   1.000
_cell.length_b   1.000
_cell.length_c   1.000
_cell.angle_alpha   90.00
_cell.angle_beta   90.00
_cell.angle_gamma   90.00
#
_symmetry.space_group_name_H-M   'P 1'
#
loop_
_entity.id
_entity.type
_entity.pdbx_description
1 polymer ?
#
loop_
_entity_poly.entity_id
_entity_poly.type
_entity_poly.pdbx_seq_one_letter_code
_entity_poly.pdbx_strand_id
1 'polypeptide(L)'
;MLPVSHKEFTKLPGFRDFPPEDFDRRSHIQGAWRRVAQRYGFQEYDGPPLESLDLYVEKSGDEIVGQLYNFVDKGGRDVALRPEMTPSLARILAKRSRGMSKPIKWFSMPQLFRYERAQRGRLREHFQWNVDIIGEPSVAADAEVLAIAIDGLRELGFTAKDFSARVSDRRLLTALLLVIGVQEENLGATFGVIDKIERLPAEKAEHLLVEEAGLDKAEIEVLKSLLSSTEIDDVARAFGDDARVAEELHRFRQYTDMLEAMGLGDFVELDLRIVRGLAYYTGIVFELFDR
;
A
#
# COMPACT_ATOMS: atom_id res chain seq x y z
N MET A 1 48.14 25.44 24.94
CA MET A 1 47.29 24.96 23.83
C MET A 1 46.51 23.77 24.36
N LEU A 2 45.22 23.96 24.67
CA LEU A 2 44.34 22.85 25.04
C LEU A 2 44.07 22.02 23.78
N PRO A 3 44.06 20.67 23.86
CA PRO A 3 43.73 19.84 22.71
C PRO A 3 42.27 20.09 22.32
N VAL A 4 42.07 20.70 21.15
CA VAL A 4 40.75 20.80 20.54
C VAL A 4 40.39 19.39 20.11
N SER A 5 39.47 18.76 20.84
CA SER A 5 38.80 17.55 20.39
C SER A 5 38.07 17.89 19.09
N HIS A 6 38.63 17.49 17.95
CA HIS A 6 37.93 17.50 16.68
C HIS A 6 36.91 16.37 16.71
N LYS A 7 35.80 16.59 17.42
CA LYS A 7 34.65 15.70 17.37
C LYS A 7 34.10 15.75 15.94
N GLU A 8 34.27 14.66 15.21
CA GLU A 8 33.69 14.51 13.87
C GLU A 8 32.19 14.28 14.02
N PHE A 9 31.40 15.17 13.43
CA PHE A 9 29.93 15.07 13.45
C PHE A 9 29.49 14.33 12.20
N THR A 10 28.90 13.15 12.39
CA THR A 10 28.39 12.31 11.31
C THR A 10 26.88 12.12 11.46
N LYS A 11 26.20 11.86 10.34
CA LYS A 11 24.77 11.53 10.34
C LYS A 11 24.48 10.24 11.09
N LEU A 12 23.25 10.09 11.57
CA LEU A 12 22.81 8.86 12.21
C LEU A 12 22.67 7.72 11.18
N PRO A 13 22.96 6.47 11.57
CA PRO A 13 22.72 5.31 10.72
C PRO A 13 21.26 5.22 10.25
N GLY A 14 21.06 5.08 8.94
CA GLY A 14 19.74 5.01 8.32
C GLY A 14 19.11 6.36 7.96
N PHE A 15 19.82 7.48 8.16
CA PHE A 15 19.41 8.82 7.73
C PHE A 15 20.28 9.33 6.57
N ARG A 16 19.75 10.27 5.78
CA ARG A 16 20.39 10.79 4.57
C ARG A 16 20.52 12.30 4.61
N ASP A 17 21.72 12.76 4.30
CA ASP A 17 21.93 14.13 3.83
C ASP A 17 21.56 14.20 2.35
N PHE A 18 21.02 15.33 1.91
CA PHE A 18 20.74 15.62 0.51
C PHE A 18 21.55 16.85 0.11
N PRO A 19 22.83 16.69 -0.30
CA PRO A 19 23.58 17.76 -0.93
C PRO A 19 22.88 18.21 -2.22
N PRO A 20 23.24 19.37 -2.81
CA PRO A 20 22.53 19.96 -3.94
C PRO A 20 22.23 18.97 -5.08
N GLU A 21 23.19 18.15 -5.48
CA GLU A 21 23.05 17.15 -6.54
C GLU A 21 22.00 16.06 -6.26
N ASP A 22 21.85 15.66 -5.00
CA ASP A 22 20.84 14.69 -4.57
C ASP A 22 19.49 15.36 -4.34
N PHE A 23 19.51 16.60 -3.85
CA PHE A 23 18.31 17.39 -3.64
C PHE A 23 17.64 17.75 -4.96
N ASP A 24 18.40 18.08 -6.00
CA ASP A 24 17.88 18.39 -7.33
C ASP A 24 17.11 17.21 -7.93
N ARG A 25 17.64 15.99 -7.79
CA ARG A 25 16.95 14.76 -8.21
C ARG A 25 15.66 14.54 -7.43
N ARG A 26 15.69 14.74 -6.11
CA ARG A 26 14.49 14.63 -5.26
C ARG A 26 13.44 15.67 -5.65
N SER A 27 13.86 16.90 -5.88
CA SER A 27 13.01 18.02 -6.28
C SER A 27 12.37 17.77 -7.64
N HIS A 28 13.12 17.20 -8.61
CA HIS A 28 12.59 16.79 -9.90
C HIS A 28 11.45 15.75 -9.74
N ILE A 29 11.69 14.70 -8.94
CA ILE A 29 10.70 13.65 -8.69
C ILE A 29 9.44 14.20 -8.00
N GLN A 30 9.60 14.94 -6.91
CA GLN A 30 8.48 15.54 -6.19
C GLN A 30 7.74 16.58 -7.03
N GLY A 31 8.46 17.28 -7.91
CA GLY A 31 7.88 18.21 -8.88
C GLY A 31 6.97 17.49 -9.88
N ALA A 32 7.38 16.34 -10.40
CA ALA A 32 6.56 15.50 -11.28
C ALA A 32 5.28 15.03 -10.59
N TRP A 33 5.41 14.44 -9.40
CA TRP A 33 4.27 14.00 -8.59
C TRP A 33 3.28 15.12 -8.30
N ARG A 34 3.77 16.31 -7.91
CA ARG A 34 2.93 17.48 -7.65
C ARG A 34 2.17 17.93 -8.91
N ARG A 35 2.83 17.99 -10.07
CA ARG A 35 2.18 18.37 -11.33
C ARG A 35 1.07 17.39 -11.68
N VAL A 36 1.32 16.09 -11.57
CA VAL A 36 0.32 15.05 -11.83
C VAL A 36 -0.85 15.17 -10.85
N ALA A 37 -0.59 15.27 -9.55
CA ALA A 37 -1.63 15.44 -8.53
C ALA A 37 -2.55 16.64 -8.82
N GLN A 38 -1.97 17.77 -9.21
CA GLN A 38 -2.73 18.97 -9.56
C GLN A 38 -3.58 18.78 -10.83
N ARG A 39 -3.10 18.05 -11.84
CA ARG A 39 -3.90 17.74 -13.05
C ARG A 39 -5.12 16.88 -12.74
N TYR A 40 -5.03 16.01 -11.74
CA TYR A 40 -6.15 15.20 -11.24
C TYR A 40 -7.05 15.95 -10.24
N GLY A 41 -6.76 17.23 -9.96
CA GLY A 41 -7.56 18.05 -9.04
C GLY A 41 -7.31 17.78 -7.55
N PHE A 42 -6.20 17.11 -7.20
CA PHE A 42 -5.83 16.90 -5.80
C PHE A 42 -5.22 18.17 -5.19
N GLN A 43 -5.51 18.38 -3.91
CA GLN A 43 -4.98 19.51 -3.12
C GLN A 43 -3.89 19.03 -2.17
N GLU A 44 -2.80 19.79 -2.08
CA GLU A 44 -1.68 19.45 -1.20
C GLU A 44 -2.02 19.76 0.26
N TYR A 45 -1.68 18.85 1.16
CA TYR A 45 -1.79 19.05 2.61
C TYR A 45 -0.55 18.49 3.33
N ASP A 46 -0.39 18.87 4.60
CA ASP A 46 0.59 18.26 5.50
C ASP A 46 0.05 18.26 6.94
N GLY A 47 0.72 17.48 7.78
CA GLY A 47 0.57 17.44 9.23
C GLY A 47 1.94 17.51 9.91
N PRO A 48 2.00 17.58 11.25
CA PRO A 48 3.28 17.54 11.94
C PRO A 48 3.95 16.16 11.75
N PRO A 49 5.30 16.10 11.70
CA PRO A 49 6.02 14.83 11.66
C PRO A 49 5.99 14.09 13.01
N LEU A 50 5.63 14.78 14.09
CA LEU A 50 5.51 14.24 15.44
C LEU A 50 4.03 14.21 15.84
N GLU A 51 3.53 13.04 16.18
CA GLU A 51 2.13 12.78 16.53
C GLU A 51 2.03 12.02 17.86
N SER A 52 0.83 11.94 18.44
CA SER A 52 0.58 11.07 19.61
C SER A 52 0.93 9.63 19.27
N LEU A 53 1.61 8.91 20.17
CA LEU A 53 1.93 7.49 19.98
C LEU A 53 0.64 6.65 19.77
N ASP A 54 -0.41 6.96 20.54
CA ASP A 54 -1.70 6.27 20.50
C ASP A 54 -2.32 6.21 19.10
N LEU A 55 -2.06 7.22 18.25
CA LEU A 55 -2.59 7.31 16.90
C LEU A 55 -2.19 6.09 16.02
N TYR A 56 -1.04 5.48 16.32
CA TYR A 56 -0.51 4.34 15.55
C TYR A 56 -0.77 2.99 16.21
N VAL A 57 -0.89 2.97 17.54
CA VAL A 57 -1.16 1.76 18.32
C VAL A 57 -2.60 1.28 18.12
N GLU A 58 -3.57 2.20 18.10
CA GLU A 58 -5.00 1.88 18.06
C GLU A 58 -5.40 0.95 16.90
N LYS A 59 -4.71 1.04 15.74
CA LYS A 59 -5.04 0.27 14.54
C LYS A 59 -4.06 -0.85 14.18
N SER A 60 -2.87 -0.86 14.78
CA SER A 60 -1.79 -1.76 14.36
C SER A 60 -1.35 -2.74 15.46
N GLY A 61 -1.93 -2.63 16.65
CA GLY A 61 -1.57 -3.45 17.82
C GLY A 61 -0.22 -3.05 18.43
N ASP A 62 0.12 -3.70 19.55
CA ASP A 62 1.30 -3.32 20.35
C ASP A 62 2.64 -3.63 19.65
N GLU A 63 2.65 -4.58 18.70
CA GLU A 63 3.87 -4.97 17.98
C GLU A 63 4.47 -3.84 17.13
N ILE A 64 3.64 -2.88 16.68
CA ILE A 64 4.13 -1.76 15.89
C ILE A 64 5.06 -0.86 16.71
N VAL A 65 4.85 -0.76 18.03
CA VAL A 65 5.56 0.18 18.91
C VAL A 65 7.08 -0.04 18.83
N GLY A 66 7.52 -1.31 18.78
CA GLY A 66 8.94 -1.66 18.64
C GLY A 66 9.58 -1.20 17.33
N GLN A 67 8.76 -0.88 16.32
CA GLN A 67 9.19 -0.43 15.00
C GLN A 67 8.99 1.09 14.81
N LEU A 68 8.53 1.82 15.82
CA LEU A 68 8.32 3.25 15.78
C LEU A 68 9.46 4.02 16.44
N TYR A 69 9.81 5.17 15.87
CA TYR A 69 10.57 6.20 16.60
C TYR A 69 9.66 6.87 17.61
N ASN A 70 9.51 6.27 18.79
CA ASN A 70 8.70 6.79 19.89
C ASN A 70 9.55 7.20 21.11
N PHE A 71 9.06 8.16 21.87
CA PHE A 71 9.69 8.66 23.09
C PHE A 71 8.71 9.47 23.93
N VAL A 72 9.06 9.71 25.20
CA VAL A 72 8.38 10.68 26.06
C VAL A 72 9.00 12.06 25.83
N ASP A 73 8.20 13.02 25.41
CA ASP A 73 8.68 14.38 25.20
C ASP A 73 8.91 15.14 26.53
N LYS A 74 9.46 16.35 26.47
CA LYS A 74 9.72 17.16 27.68
C LYS A 74 8.44 17.58 28.44
N GLY A 75 7.27 17.43 27.83
CA GLY A 75 5.97 17.66 28.45
C GLY A 75 5.35 16.41 29.07
N GLY A 76 6.05 15.27 29.05
CA GLY A 76 5.54 14.01 29.61
C GLY A 76 4.53 13.30 28.71
N ARG A 77 4.54 13.57 27.39
CA ARG A 77 3.62 12.95 26.43
C ARG A 77 4.32 11.85 25.65
N ASP A 78 3.63 10.73 25.47
CA ASP A 78 4.05 9.67 24.55
C ASP A 78 3.82 10.09 23.10
N VAL A 79 4.91 10.24 22.35
CA VAL A 79 4.88 10.72 20.97
C VAL A 79 5.66 9.79 20.07
N ALA A 80 5.32 9.80 18.78
CA ALA A 80 6.04 9.09 17.74
C ALA A 80 6.28 9.97 16.51
N LEU A 81 7.46 9.82 15.91
CA LEU A 81 7.66 10.28 14.54
C LEU A 81 6.80 9.42 13.61
N ARG A 82 6.05 10.07 12.71
CA ARG A 82 5.06 9.40 11.85
C ARG A 82 5.69 8.30 10.97
N PRO A 83 5.21 7.04 11.03
CA PRO A 83 5.63 5.95 10.14
C PRO A 83 4.90 5.95 8.79
N GLU A 84 3.69 6.51 8.75
CA GLU A 84 2.82 6.64 7.58
C GLU A 84 1.96 7.90 7.70
N MET A 85 1.36 8.33 6.59
CA MET A 85 0.56 9.56 6.54
C MET A 85 -0.93 9.33 6.80
N THR A 86 -1.44 8.14 6.53
CA THR A 86 -2.88 7.81 6.56
C THR A 86 -3.55 8.08 7.92
N PRO A 87 -2.95 7.72 9.08
CA PRO A 87 -3.53 8.06 10.39
C PRO A 87 -3.57 9.57 10.63
N SER A 88 -2.55 10.30 10.18
CA SER A 88 -2.50 11.77 10.26
C SER A 88 -3.60 12.41 9.41
N LEU A 89 -3.83 11.89 8.21
CA LEU A 89 -4.93 12.31 7.33
C LEU A 89 -6.29 12.10 8.01
N ALA A 90 -6.55 10.90 8.53
CA ALA A 90 -7.78 10.57 9.23
C ALA A 90 -8.03 11.53 10.41
N ARG A 91 -7.00 11.81 11.22
CA ARG A 91 -7.07 12.77 12.34
C ARG A 91 -7.42 14.19 11.87
N ILE A 92 -6.84 14.66 10.76
CA ILE A 92 -7.13 15.97 10.19
C ILE A 92 -8.57 16.03 9.67
N LEU A 93 -9.00 15.02 8.91
CA LEU A 93 -10.34 14.96 8.34
C LEU A 93 -11.44 14.76 9.37
N ALA A 94 -11.18 14.05 10.47
CA ALA A 94 -12.14 13.90 11.57
C ALA A 94 -12.62 15.26 12.13
N LYS A 95 -11.75 16.29 12.08
CA LYS A 95 -12.06 17.64 12.55
C LYS A 95 -12.64 18.57 11.47
N ARG A 96 -12.42 18.27 10.18
CA ARG A 96 -12.68 19.22 9.07
C ARG A 96 -13.71 18.74 8.05
N SER A 97 -13.85 17.43 7.86
CA SER A 97 -14.60 16.84 6.74
C SER A 97 -16.08 17.22 6.71
N ARG A 98 -16.71 17.51 7.86
CA ARG A 98 -18.14 17.89 7.94
C ARG A 98 -18.49 19.13 7.11
N GLY A 99 -17.54 20.05 6.91
CA GLY A 99 -17.74 21.28 6.13
C GLY A 99 -17.21 21.20 4.69
N MET A 100 -16.78 20.03 4.23
CA MET A 100 -16.12 19.86 2.93
C MET A 100 -17.03 19.16 1.93
N SER A 101 -17.00 19.62 0.68
CA SER A 101 -17.59 18.90 -0.44
C SER A 101 -16.84 17.58 -0.67
N LYS A 102 -17.59 16.53 -0.99
CA LYS A 102 -17.05 15.22 -1.37
C LYS A 102 -17.17 15.03 -2.90
N PRO A 103 -16.26 14.26 -3.52
CA PRO A 103 -15.11 13.60 -2.91
C PRO A 103 -14.01 14.60 -2.49
N ILE A 104 -13.33 14.30 -1.39
CA ILE A 104 -12.14 15.05 -0.94
C ILE A 104 -10.92 14.37 -1.58
N LYS A 105 -10.16 15.11 -2.38
CA LYS A 105 -8.98 14.62 -3.10
C LYS A 105 -7.72 15.32 -2.60
N TRP A 106 -6.97 14.67 -1.72
CA TRP A 106 -5.81 15.26 -1.07
C TRP A 106 -4.53 14.46 -1.31
N PHE A 107 -3.39 15.14 -1.40
CA PHE A 107 -2.09 14.49 -1.52
C PHE A 107 -1.04 15.13 -0.61
N SER A 108 -0.01 14.36 -0.25
CA SER A 108 1.13 14.83 0.54
C SER A 108 2.40 14.11 0.15
N MET A 109 3.57 14.71 0.42
CA MET A 109 4.88 14.08 0.20
C MET A 109 5.75 14.12 1.48
N PRO A 110 5.25 13.61 2.62
CA PRO A 110 5.93 13.72 3.90
C PRO A 110 7.23 12.91 3.94
N GLN A 111 8.13 13.34 4.82
CA GLN A 111 9.15 12.49 5.39
C GLN A 111 8.53 11.60 6.48
N LEU A 112 8.83 10.31 6.41
CA LEU A 112 8.30 9.25 7.26
C LEU A 112 9.44 8.45 7.90
N PHE A 113 9.19 7.89 9.08
CA PHE A 113 10.21 7.31 9.94
C PHE A 113 9.86 5.91 10.43
N ARG A 114 10.84 5.02 10.47
CA ARG A 114 10.69 3.68 11.07
C ARG A 114 11.94 3.28 11.82
N TYR A 115 11.74 2.62 12.96
CA TYR A 115 12.77 2.14 13.84
C TYR A 115 13.05 0.65 13.58
N GLU A 116 13.76 0.39 12.49
CA GLU A 116 14.17 -0.97 12.13
C GLU A 116 15.69 -1.04 11.89
N ARG A 117 16.22 -2.27 11.80
CA ARG A 117 17.56 -2.49 11.28
C ARG A 117 17.57 -2.05 9.82
N ALA A 118 18.38 -1.05 9.50
CA ALA A 118 18.49 -0.56 8.13
C ALA A 118 18.97 -1.67 7.19
N GLN A 119 18.29 -1.81 6.06
CA GLN A 119 18.63 -2.72 4.97
C GLN A 119 18.81 -1.93 3.67
N ARG A 120 19.35 -2.57 2.63
CA ARG A 120 19.49 -1.93 1.32
C ARG A 120 18.11 -1.50 0.81
N GLY A 121 17.96 -0.22 0.46
CA GLY A 121 16.68 0.36 0.02
C GLY A 121 15.66 0.61 1.13
N ARG A 122 15.90 0.10 2.36
CA ARG A 122 15.01 0.21 3.51
C ARG A 122 15.74 0.92 4.65
N LEU A 123 15.74 2.24 4.55
CA LEU A 123 16.32 3.15 5.54
C LEU A 123 15.33 3.50 6.65
N ARG A 124 15.83 4.20 7.68
CA ARG A 124 15.04 4.63 8.84
C ARG A 124 14.18 5.87 8.57
N GLU A 125 14.48 6.57 7.48
CA GLU A 125 13.65 7.63 6.94
C GLU A 125 13.44 7.47 5.42
N HIS A 126 12.30 7.93 4.94
CA HIS A 126 12.01 8.01 3.52
C HIS A 126 10.98 9.11 3.24
N PHE A 127 10.87 9.51 1.97
CA PHE A 127 9.78 10.37 1.50
C PHE A 127 8.77 9.48 0.80
N GLN A 128 7.49 9.75 1.02
CA GLN A 128 6.41 8.96 0.41
C GLN A 128 5.38 9.91 -0.17
N TRP A 129 5.04 9.73 -1.45
CA TRP A 129 3.89 10.40 -2.03
C TRP A 129 2.62 9.65 -1.64
N ASN A 130 1.73 10.34 -0.94
CA ASN A 130 0.43 9.86 -0.51
C ASN A 130 -0.64 10.59 -1.32
N VAL A 131 -1.63 9.86 -1.81
CA VAL A 131 -2.74 10.36 -2.63
C VAL A 131 -4.00 9.63 -2.19
N ASP A 132 -4.99 10.38 -1.72
CA ASP A 132 -6.18 9.83 -1.07
C ASP A 132 -7.46 10.50 -1.59
N ILE A 133 -8.44 9.66 -1.93
CA ILE A 133 -9.80 10.08 -2.27
C ILE A 133 -10.75 9.63 -1.15
N ILE A 134 -11.47 10.58 -0.54
CA ILE A 134 -12.36 10.31 0.59
C ILE A 134 -13.79 10.68 0.23
N GLY A 135 -14.71 9.75 0.50
CA GLY A 135 -16.14 9.96 0.33
C GLY A 135 -16.69 9.58 -1.04
N GLU A 136 -15.94 8.78 -1.81
CA GLU A 136 -16.38 8.12 -3.04
C GLU A 136 -16.40 6.60 -2.80
N PRO A 137 -17.57 5.94 -2.79
CA PRO A 137 -17.66 4.50 -2.48
C PRO A 137 -17.46 3.57 -3.68
N SER A 138 -17.48 4.08 -4.92
CA SER A 138 -17.31 3.26 -6.11
C SER A 138 -15.83 3.00 -6.42
N VAL A 139 -15.58 1.98 -7.25
CA VAL A 139 -14.24 1.66 -7.76
C VAL A 139 -13.65 2.73 -8.68
N ALA A 140 -14.41 3.77 -8.99
CA ALA A 140 -13.90 4.96 -9.68
C ALA A 140 -12.76 5.62 -8.89
N ALA A 141 -12.88 5.69 -7.56
CA ALA A 141 -11.83 6.24 -6.72
C ALA A 141 -10.57 5.37 -6.76
N ASP A 142 -10.73 4.05 -6.67
CA ASP A 142 -9.61 3.10 -6.76
C ASP A 142 -8.90 3.22 -8.11
N ALA A 143 -9.66 3.28 -9.21
CA ALA A 143 -9.13 3.42 -10.57
C ALA A 143 -8.37 4.73 -10.73
N GLU A 144 -8.92 5.83 -10.21
CA GLU A 144 -8.25 7.14 -10.27
C GLU A 144 -6.97 7.17 -9.43
N VAL A 145 -6.95 6.53 -8.26
CA VAL A 145 -5.75 6.41 -7.40
C VAL A 145 -4.65 5.58 -8.06
N LEU A 146 -4.99 4.52 -8.81
CA LEU A 146 -3.98 3.82 -9.59
C LEU A 146 -3.53 4.67 -10.81
N ALA A 147 -4.45 5.36 -11.47
CA ALA A 147 -4.16 6.18 -12.64
C ALA A 147 -3.13 7.29 -12.34
N ILE A 148 -3.32 8.01 -11.22
CA ILE A 148 -2.36 9.02 -10.76
C ILE A 148 -1.00 8.43 -10.39
N ALA A 149 -0.94 7.21 -9.83
CA ALA A 149 0.32 6.54 -9.53
C ALA A 149 1.09 6.19 -10.82
N ILE A 150 0.40 5.62 -11.82
CA ILE A 150 0.95 5.31 -13.15
C ILE A 150 1.43 6.59 -13.84
N ASP A 151 0.59 7.63 -13.88
CA ASP A 151 0.94 8.92 -14.49
C ASP A 151 2.09 9.63 -13.75
N GLY A 152 2.24 9.40 -12.45
CA GLY A 152 3.38 9.85 -11.68
C GLY A 152 4.72 9.30 -12.19
N LEU A 153 4.74 8.05 -12.65
CA LEU A 153 5.92 7.44 -13.27
C LEU A 153 6.03 7.82 -14.76
N ARG A 154 4.92 7.92 -15.50
CA ARG A 154 4.95 8.38 -16.89
C ARG A 154 5.45 9.81 -17.04
N GLU A 155 5.13 10.69 -16.10
CA GLU A 155 5.68 12.06 -16.03
C GLU A 155 7.21 12.06 -15.85
N LEU A 156 7.78 11.00 -15.28
CA LEU A 156 9.23 10.79 -15.15
C LEU A 156 9.84 10.05 -16.35
N GLY A 157 9.06 9.75 -17.38
CA GLY A 157 9.51 9.13 -18.62
C GLY A 157 9.41 7.59 -18.66
N PHE A 158 8.89 6.95 -17.62
CA PHE A 158 8.67 5.50 -17.63
C PHE A 158 7.47 5.12 -18.50
N THR A 159 7.56 3.96 -19.14
CA THR A 159 6.57 3.41 -20.05
C THR A 159 6.09 2.04 -19.55
N ALA A 160 5.07 1.48 -20.20
CA ALA A 160 4.58 0.13 -19.89
C ALA A 160 5.64 -0.97 -20.12
N LYS A 161 6.76 -0.65 -20.78
CA LYS A 161 7.91 -1.55 -20.91
C LYS A 161 8.81 -1.57 -19.69
N ASP A 162 8.73 -0.54 -18.86
CA ASP A 162 9.61 -0.36 -17.69
C ASP A 162 8.96 -0.83 -16.40
N PHE A 163 7.62 -0.79 -16.31
CA PHE A 163 6.88 -1.21 -15.12
C PHE A 163 5.47 -1.74 -15.42
N SER A 164 4.90 -2.46 -14.46
CA SER A 164 3.48 -2.82 -14.41
C SER A 164 2.90 -2.59 -13.00
N ALA A 165 1.60 -2.33 -12.94
CA ALA A 165 0.78 -2.31 -11.75
C ALA A 165 0.06 -3.64 -11.63
N ARG A 166 0.46 -4.44 -10.65
CA ARG A 166 -0.21 -5.70 -10.32
C ARG A 166 -1.36 -5.41 -9.36
N VAL A 167 -2.56 -5.80 -9.75
CA VAL A 167 -3.81 -5.43 -9.07
C VAL A 167 -4.57 -6.67 -8.58
N SER A 168 -5.29 -6.50 -7.48
CA SER A 168 -6.19 -7.50 -6.91
C SER A 168 -7.35 -6.80 -6.20
N ASP A 169 -8.35 -7.56 -5.78
CA ASP A 169 -9.44 -7.09 -4.93
C ASP A 169 -9.61 -8.03 -3.74
N ARG A 170 -9.47 -7.51 -2.51
CA ARG A 170 -9.65 -8.31 -1.30
C ARG A 170 -11.05 -8.90 -1.20
N ARG A 171 -12.08 -8.23 -1.75
CA ARG A 171 -13.45 -8.76 -1.78
C ARG A 171 -13.55 -9.98 -2.69
N LEU A 172 -13.00 -9.88 -3.90
CA LEU A 172 -12.95 -10.99 -4.85
C LEU A 172 -12.17 -12.17 -4.28
N LEU A 173 -10.96 -11.93 -3.75
CA LEU A 173 -10.15 -12.99 -3.17
C LEU A 173 -10.85 -13.62 -1.95
N THR A 174 -11.53 -12.83 -1.12
CA THR A 174 -12.33 -13.36 -0.01
C THR A 174 -13.44 -14.30 -0.51
N ALA A 175 -14.22 -13.85 -1.51
CA ALA A 175 -15.29 -14.67 -2.09
C ALA A 175 -14.74 -15.99 -2.67
N LEU A 176 -13.60 -15.93 -3.37
CA LEU A 176 -12.93 -17.11 -3.92
C LEU A 176 -12.44 -18.08 -2.82
N LEU A 177 -11.80 -17.56 -1.77
CA LEU A 177 -11.31 -18.38 -0.66
C LEU A 177 -12.45 -19.10 0.08
N LEU A 178 -13.58 -18.42 0.29
CA LEU A 178 -14.78 -19.02 0.89
C LEU A 178 -15.37 -20.14 0.01
N VAL A 179 -15.33 -19.99 -1.31
CA VAL A 179 -15.77 -21.04 -2.25
C VAL A 179 -14.81 -22.22 -2.26
N ILE A 180 -13.50 -21.96 -2.13
CA ILE A 180 -12.46 -23.01 -2.06
C ILE A 180 -12.58 -23.86 -0.78
N GLY A 181 -13.06 -23.29 0.33
CA GLY A 181 -13.25 -24.02 1.58
C GLY A 181 -12.66 -23.34 2.83
N VAL A 182 -11.99 -22.19 2.66
CA VAL A 182 -11.45 -21.41 3.79
C VAL A 182 -12.61 -20.92 4.66
N GLN A 183 -12.52 -21.15 5.97
CA GLN A 183 -13.51 -20.65 6.92
C GLN A 183 -13.32 -19.15 7.18
N GLU A 184 -14.39 -18.42 7.50
CA GLU A 184 -14.32 -16.96 7.72
C GLU A 184 -13.28 -16.56 8.78
N GLU A 185 -13.18 -17.34 9.85
CA GLU A 185 -12.19 -17.15 10.94
C GLU A 185 -10.73 -17.29 10.48
N ASN A 186 -10.48 -18.06 9.43
CA ASN A 186 -9.15 -18.32 8.89
C ASN A 186 -8.74 -17.35 7.76
N LEU A 187 -9.65 -16.48 7.29
CA LEU A 187 -9.36 -15.56 6.17
C LEU A 187 -8.15 -14.67 6.45
N GLY A 188 -8.06 -14.10 7.66
CA GLY A 188 -6.95 -13.23 8.06
C GLY A 188 -5.60 -13.95 8.00
N ALA A 189 -5.54 -15.16 8.54
CA ALA A 189 -4.33 -15.98 8.52
C ALA A 189 -3.97 -16.40 7.08
N THR A 190 -4.98 -16.77 6.28
CA THR A 190 -4.81 -17.12 4.86
C THR A 190 -4.23 -15.97 4.04
N PHE A 191 -4.73 -14.74 4.21
CA PHE A 191 -4.13 -13.56 3.59
C PHE A 191 -2.66 -13.41 3.99
N GLY A 192 -2.33 -13.66 5.26
CA GLY A 192 -0.95 -13.62 5.75
C GLY A 192 -0.03 -14.67 5.13
N VAL A 193 -0.56 -15.83 4.75
CA VAL A 193 0.18 -16.86 3.99
C VAL A 193 0.34 -16.42 2.53
N ILE A 194 -0.72 -15.93 1.90
CA ILE A 194 -0.71 -15.45 0.50
C ILE A 194 0.30 -14.31 0.32
N ASP A 195 0.34 -13.32 1.23
CA ASP A 195 1.30 -12.20 1.19
C ASP A 195 2.78 -12.65 1.17
N LYS A 196 3.05 -13.83 1.74
CA LYS A 196 4.39 -14.40 1.86
C LYS A 196 4.66 -15.49 0.83
N ILE A 197 3.65 -15.92 0.06
CA ILE A 197 3.71 -17.17 -0.71
C ILE A 197 4.85 -17.18 -1.73
N GLU A 198 5.14 -16.04 -2.36
CA GLU A 198 6.24 -15.92 -3.33
C GLU A 198 7.63 -16.02 -2.69
N ARG A 199 7.73 -15.77 -1.38
CA ARG A 199 8.99 -15.76 -0.63
C ARG A 199 9.21 -17.05 0.16
N LEU A 200 8.23 -17.94 0.18
CA LEU A 200 8.27 -19.20 0.93
C LEU A 200 8.63 -20.36 0.00
N PRO A 201 9.42 -21.35 0.48
CA PRO A 201 9.53 -22.64 -0.20
C PRO A 201 8.14 -23.30 -0.33
N ALA A 202 7.88 -23.97 -1.45
CA ALA A 202 6.56 -24.55 -1.75
C ALA A 202 6.02 -25.45 -0.63
N GLU A 203 6.85 -26.36 -0.09
CA GLU A 203 6.48 -27.25 1.02
C GLU A 203 6.07 -26.48 2.27
N LYS A 204 6.74 -25.36 2.56
CA LYS A 204 6.42 -24.50 3.71
C LYS A 204 5.12 -23.73 3.49
N ALA A 205 4.87 -23.27 2.26
CA ALA A 205 3.62 -22.62 1.92
C ALA A 205 2.43 -23.59 2.07
N GLU A 206 2.56 -24.82 1.56
CA GLU A 206 1.55 -25.87 1.73
C GLU A 206 1.27 -26.17 3.20
N HIS A 207 2.32 -26.35 4.02
CA HIS A 207 2.17 -26.59 5.45
C HIS A 207 1.38 -25.49 6.16
N LEU A 208 1.70 -24.22 5.86
CA LEU A 208 0.98 -23.09 6.43
C LEU A 208 -0.46 -22.99 5.92
N LEU A 209 -0.74 -23.34 4.67
CA LEU A 209 -2.12 -23.40 4.16
C LEU A 209 -2.95 -24.48 4.87
N VAL A 210 -2.33 -25.61 5.22
CA VAL A 210 -3.01 -26.63 6.04
C VAL A 210 -3.26 -26.12 7.46
N GLU A 211 -2.22 -25.62 8.13
CA GLU A 211 -2.31 -25.24 9.55
C GLU A 211 -3.15 -23.99 9.80
N GLU A 212 -2.99 -22.96 8.96
CA GLU A 212 -3.55 -21.62 9.19
C GLU A 212 -4.82 -21.38 8.37
N ALA A 213 -4.92 -21.94 7.16
CA ALA A 213 -6.12 -21.80 6.32
C ALA A 213 -7.11 -22.96 6.51
N GLY A 214 -6.66 -24.10 7.03
CA GLY A 214 -7.48 -25.30 7.23
C GLY A 214 -7.79 -26.04 5.93
N LEU A 215 -6.99 -25.82 4.87
CA LEU A 215 -7.24 -26.38 3.55
C LEU A 215 -6.68 -27.80 3.42
N ASP A 216 -7.40 -28.66 2.70
CA ASP A 216 -6.91 -29.96 2.28
C ASP A 216 -6.04 -29.87 1.01
N LYS A 217 -5.45 -31.01 0.62
CA LYS A 217 -4.55 -31.06 -0.54
C LYS A 217 -5.24 -30.68 -1.85
N ALA A 218 -6.50 -31.05 -2.04
CA ALA A 218 -7.24 -30.74 -3.26
C ALA A 218 -7.55 -29.24 -3.33
N GLU A 219 -7.98 -28.65 -2.21
CA GLU A 219 -8.29 -27.22 -2.09
C GLU A 219 -7.03 -26.36 -2.28
N ILE A 220 -5.88 -26.80 -1.76
CA ILE A 220 -4.59 -26.13 -1.97
C ILE A 220 -4.20 -26.11 -3.46
N GLU A 221 -4.42 -27.20 -4.20
CA GLU A 221 -4.12 -27.23 -5.63
C GLU A 221 -5.05 -26.28 -6.42
N VAL A 222 -6.33 -26.19 -6.03
CA VAL A 222 -7.27 -25.20 -6.60
C VAL A 222 -6.79 -23.78 -6.31
N LEU A 223 -6.40 -23.48 -5.06
CA LEU A 223 -5.87 -22.17 -4.68
C LEU A 223 -4.61 -21.81 -5.46
N LYS A 224 -3.66 -22.74 -5.62
CA LYS A 224 -2.44 -22.49 -6.41
C LYS A 224 -2.77 -22.16 -7.87
N SER A 225 -3.68 -22.92 -8.48
CA SER A 225 -4.13 -22.65 -9.85
C SER A 225 -4.80 -21.28 -9.97
N LEU A 226 -5.58 -20.88 -8.97
CA LEU A 226 -6.21 -19.57 -8.90
C LEU A 226 -5.14 -18.46 -8.80
N LEU A 227 -4.19 -18.59 -7.87
CA LEU A 227 -3.12 -17.60 -7.66
C LEU A 227 -2.16 -17.48 -8.84
N SER A 228 -2.09 -18.48 -9.72
CA SER A 228 -1.33 -18.41 -10.98
C SER A 228 -2.11 -17.78 -12.15
N SER A 229 -3.41 -17.50 -11.97
CA SER A 229 -4.24 -16.91 -13.02
C SER A 229 -3.87 -15.43 -13.24
N THR A 230 -3.65 -15.07 -14.50
CA THR A 230 -3.29 -13.70 -14.93
C THR A 230 -4.41 -13.00 -15.69
N GLU A 231 -5.48 -13.73 -16.01
CA GLU A 231 -6.64 -13.24 -16.75
C GLU A 231 -7.89 -13.38 -15.89
N ILE A 232 -8.66 -12.30 -15.77
CA ILE A 232 -9.89 -12.31 -14.96
C ILE A 232 -10.95 -13.25 -15.54
N ASP A 233 -10.93 -13.48 -16.86
CA ASP A 233 -11.84 -14.38 -17.54
C ASP A 233 -11.59 -15.85 -17.18
N ASP A 234 -10.37 -16.21 -16.80
CA ASP A 234 -10.06 -17.56 -16.32
C ASP A 234 -10.71 -17.80 -14.95
N VAL A 235 -10.63 -16.79 -14.07
CA VAL A 235 -11.29 -16.80 -12.76
C VAL A 235 -12.81 -16.86 -12.94
N ALA A 236 -13.35 -16.07 -13.86
CA ALA A 236 -14.78 -16.06 -14.16
C ALA A 236 -15.30 -17.40 -14.70
N ARG A 237 -14.53 -18.08 -15.55
CA ARG A 237 -14.89 -19.42 -16.05
C ARG A 237 -14.88 -20.49 -14.96
N ALA A 238 -13.98 -20.37 -13.98
CA ALA A 238 -13.83 -21.36 -12.93
C ALA A 238 -14.81 -21.16 -11.76
N PHE A 239 -15.13 -19.92 -11.41
CA PHE A 239 -15.86 -19.59 -10.18
C PHE A 239 -17.08 -18.68 -10.38
N GLY A 240 -17.37 -18.26 -11.62
CA GLY A 240 -18.41 -17.27 -11.90
C GLY A 240 -19.87 -17.72 -11.68
N ASP A 241 -20.10 -19.01 -11.45
CA ASP A 241 -21.42 -19.53 -11.10
C ASP A 241 -21.82 -19.24 -9.64
N ASP A 242 -20.85 -18.99 -8.74
CA ASP A 242 -21.15 -18.51 -7.38
C ASP A 242 -21.52 -17.01 -7.43
N ALA A 243 -22.71 -16.68 -6.94
CA ALA A 243 -23.25 -15.32 -7.02
C ALA A 243 -22.37 -14.26 -6.32
N ARG A 244 -21.67 -14.63 -5.23
CA ARG A 244 -20.78 -13.70 -4.51
C ARG A 244 -19.54 -13.41 -5.33
N VAL A 245 -18.97 -14.44 -5.97
CA VAL A 245 -17.82 -14.29 -6.85
C VAL A 245 -18.22 -13.49 -8.10
N ALA A 246 -19.39 -13.76 -8.68
CA ALA A 246 -19.89 -13.04 -9.85
C ALA A 246 -20.05 -11.53 -9.61
N GLU A 247 -20.54 -11.13 -8.43
CA GLU A 247 -20.65 -9.71 -8.04
C GLU A 247 -19.27 -9.04 -7.99
N GLU A 248 -18.29 -9.66 -7.35
CA GLU A 248 -16.95 -9.08 -7.21
C GLU A 248 -16.16 -9.13 -8.52
N LEU A 249 -16.38 -10.12 -9.38
CA LEU A 249 -15.86 -10.13 -10.75
C LEU A 249 -16.42 -8.96 -11.57
N HIS A 250 -17.72 -8.68 -11.46
CA HIS A 250 -18.32 -7.53 -12.14
C HIS A 250 -17.71 -6.22 -11.65
N ARG A 251 -17.54 -6.07 -10.34
CA ARG A 251 -16.90 -4.89 -9.73
C ARG A 251 -15.45 -4.72 -10.18
N PHE A 252 -14.67 -5.80 -10.21
CA PHE A 252 -13.28 -5.76 -10.67
C PHE A 252 -13.18 -5.41 -12.16
N ARG A 253 -14.08 -5.93 -12.99
CA ARG A 253 -14.15 -5.55 -14.42
C ARG A 253 -14.47 -4.07 -14.61
N GLN A 254 -15.39 -3.51 -13.82
CA GLN A 254 -15.65 -2.06 -13.85
C GLN A 254 -14.37 -1.26 -13.55
N TYR A 255 -13.58 -1.69 -12.57
CA TYR A 255 -12.30 -1.07 -12.23
C TYR A 255 -11.29 -1.14 -13.40
N THR A 256 -11.11 -2.30 -14.02
CA THR A 256 -10.18 -2.46 -15.15
C THR A 256 -10.66 -1.72 -16.40
N ASP A 257 -11.96 -1.73 -16.68
CA ASP A 257 -12.56 -1.03 -17.83
C ASP A 257 -12.35 0.49 -17.73
N MET A 258 -12.38 1.06 -16.51
CA MET A 258 -12.08 2.46 -16.28
C MET A 258 -10.61 2.80 -16.59
N LEU A 259 -9.67 1.93 -16.20
CA LEU A 259 -8.25 2.10 -16.50
C LEU A 259 -7.97 1.94 -17.99
N GLU A 260 -8.61 0.98 -18.65
CA GLU A 260 -8.57 0.81 -20.10
C GLU A 260 -9.08 2.06 -20.82
N ALA A 261 -10.23 2.59 -20.39
CA ALA A 261 -10.81 3.83 -20.94
C ALA A 261 -9.91 5.06 -20.73
N MET A 262 -9.08 5.07 -19.69
CA MET A 262 -8.05 6.08 -19.46
C MET A 262 -6.77 5.87 -20.30
N GLY A 263 -6.69 4.77 -21.07
CA GLY A 263 -5.52 4.39 -21.85
C GLY A 263 -4.38 3.84 -21.02
N LEU A 264 -4.69 3.21 -19.88
CA LEU A 264 -3.73 2.69 -18.91
C LEU A 264 -3.69 1.16 -18.83
N GLY A 265 -4.48 0.44 -19.64
CA GLY A 265 -4.58 -1.02 -19.60
C GLY A 265 -3.25 -1.75 -19.76
N ASP A 266 -2.36 -1.26 -20.63
CA ASP A 266 -1.01 -1.83 -20.84
C ASP A 266 -0.13 -1.83 -19.58
N PHE A 267 -0.49 -1.03 -18.56
CA PHE A 267 0.21 -0.99 -17.28
C PHE A 267 -0.41 -1.93 -16.25
N VAL A 268 -1.59 -2.50 -16.47
CA VAL A 268 -2.37 -3.19 -15.43
C VAL A 268 -2.34 -4.70 -15.65
N GLU A 269 -1.99 -5.45 -14.60
CA GLU A 269 -1.92 -6.92 -14.63
C GLU A 269 -2.69 -7.49 -13.44
N LEU A 270 -3.54 -8.49 -13.65
CA LEU A 270 -4.16 -9.22 -12.55
C LEU A 270 -3.09 -10.02 -11.79
N ASP A 271 -3.07 -9.87 -10.47
CA ASP A 271 -2.26 -10.70 -9.59
C ASP A 271 -2.96 -10.91 -8.25
N LEU A 272 -3.64 -12.05 -8.10
CA LEU A 272 -4.37 -12.39 -6.87
C LEU A 272 -3.46 -12.61 -5.65
N ARG A 273 -2.13 -12.64 -5.81
CA ARG A 273 -1.18 -12.70 -4.69
C ARG A 273 -1.01 -11.33 -4.02
N ILE A 274 -1.41 -10.25 -4.68
CA ILE A 274 -1.36 -8.89 -4.11
C ILE A 274 -2.49 -8.75 -3.10
N VAL A 275 -2.15 -8.77 -1.81
CA VAL A 275 -3.13 -8.66 -0.70
C VAL A 275 -2.86 -7.48 0.24
N ARG A 276 -1.62 -6.98 0.22
CA ARG A 276 -1.06 -5.86 1.01
C ARG A 276 -1.14 -6.08 2.52
N GLY A 277 -0.03 -5.80 3.21
CA GLY A 277 0.13 -6.11 4.64
C GLY A 277 -0.57 -5.20 5.66
N LEU A 278 -1.38 -4.21 5.26
CA LEU A 278 -2.08 -3.34 6.22
C LEU A 278 -3.51 -3.81 6.44
N ALA A 279 -3.88 -3.98 7.72
CA ALA A 279 -5.17 -4.56 8.10
C ALA A 279 -6.39 -3.77 7.58
N TYR A 280 -6.23 -2.48 7.29
CA TYR A 280 -7.32 -1.58 6.90
C TYR A 280 -7.71 -1.62 5.41
N TYR A 281 -7.02 -2.39 4.55
CA TYR A 281 -7.46 -2.55 3.16
C TYR A 281 -8.73 -3.39 3.08
N THR A 282 -9.72 -2.99 2.28
CA THR A 282 -11.02 -3.68 2.20
C THR A 282 -11.52 -3.97 0.79
N GLY A 283 -10.85 -3.46 -0.24
CA GLY A 283 -11.26 -3.59 -1.65
C GLY A 283 -10.06 -3.76 -2.57
N ILE A 284 -10.00 -2.93 -3.62
CA ILE A 284 -8.89 -2.93 -4.56
C ILE A 284 -7.56 -2.67 -3.84
N VAL A 285 -6.55 -3.46 -4.21
CA VAL A 285 -5.17 -3.32 -3.76
C VAL A 285 -4.24 -3.49 -4.94
N PHE A 286 -3.11 -2.80 -4.93
CA PHE A 286 -2.15 -2.85 -6.02
C PHE A 286 -0.72 -2.57 -5.57
N GLU A 287 0.23 -3.01 -6.38
CA GLU A 287 1.65 -2.70 -6.27
C GLU A 287 2.25 -2.46 -7.66
N LEU A 288 3.15 -1.48 -7.77
CA LEU A 288 3.89 -1.22 -9.01
C LEU A 288 5.26 -1.89 -8.95
N PHE A 289 5.60 -2.65 -9.99
CA PHE A 289 6.84 -3.41 -10.12
C PHE A 289 7.58 -3.01 -11.38
N ASP A 290 8.91 -3.02 -11.35
CA ASP A 290 9.74 -2.97 -12.54
C ASP A 290 9.56 -4.24 -13.38
N ARG A 291 9.73 -4.10 -14.71
CA ARG A 291 9.74 -5.21 -15.67
C ARG A 291 11.16 -5.64 -16.03
#